data_AF-A0AAU1DIP2-F1
#
_entry.id   AF-A0AAU1DIP2-F1
#
_cell.length_a   1.000
_cell.length_b   1.000
_cell.length_c   1.000
_cell.angle_alpha   90.00
_cell.angle_beta   90.00
_cell.angle_gamma   90.00
#
_symmetry.space_group_name_H-M   'P 1'
#
loop_
_entity.id
_entity.type
_entity.pdbx_description
1 polymer ?
#
loop_
_entity_poly.entity_id
_entity_poly.type
_entity_poly.pdbx_seq_one_letter_code
_entity_poly.pdbx_strand_id
1 'polypeptide(L)'
;MSAGEVAASELLTAAETGLLRRALLEWGGPAHCSDQLAVGMGFADEQDLVDRCGRLRAALADDAPLAPVDWARTLLAVEIVFVSDLAGTGVEWRTTTGLGDEPTIVMLRSIQRKLARTVKPYYGKSPRE
;
A
#
# COMPACT_ATOMS: atom_id res chain seq x y z
N MET A 1 -9.69 7.05 21.47
CA MET A 1 -10.50 7.34 20.28
C MET A 1 -10.20 6.25 19.28
N SER A 2 -11.20 5.45 18.92
CA SER A 2 -11.10 4.59 17.73
C SER A 2 -10.69 5.50 16.57
N ALA A 3 -9.58 5.20 15.90
CA ALA A 3 -9.27 5.92 14.66
C ALA A 3 -10.40 5.57 13.69
N GLY A 4 -11.31 6.51 13.46
CA GLY A 4 -12.39 6.35 12.49
C GLY A 4 -11.83 6.17 11.10
N GLU A 5 -12.68 5.74 10.17
CA GLU A 5 -12.35 5.77 8.76
C GLU A 5 -11.97 7.20 8.35
N VAL A 6 -10.95 7.32 7.50
CA VAL A 6 -10.38 8.62 7.11
C VAL A 6 -10.04 8.62 5.63
N ALA A 7 -10.40 9.69 4.93
CA ALA A 7 -10.14 9.83 3.51
C ALA A 7 -8.66 10.13 3.22
N ALA A 8 -8.22 9.86 1.99
CA ALA A 8 -6.83 10.06 1.62
C ALA A 8 -6.44 11.54 1.62
N SER A 9 -7.32 12.41 1.13
CA SER A 9 -7.11 13.87 1.05
C SER A 9 -6.94 14.54 2.42
N GLU A 10 -7.45 13.94 3.49
CA GLU A 10 -7.29 14.43 4.85
C GLU A 10 -5.86 14.22 5.39
N LEU A 11 -5.12 13.23 4.85
CA LEU A 11 -3.82 12.81 5.36
C LEU A 11 -2.68 13.03 4.36
N LEU A 12 -2.96 12.88 3.06
CA LEU A 12 -2.00 12.77 1.98
C LEU A 12 -2.25 13.81 0.89
N THR A 13 -1.17 14.20 0.22
CA THR A 13 -1.25 15.01 -1.00
C THR A 13 -1.68 14.16 -2.19
N ALA A 14 -2.16 14.79 -3.26
CA ALA A 14 -2.53 14.09 -4.50
C ALA A 14 -1.36 13.27 -5.09
N ALA A 15 -0.12 13.75 -4.98
CA ALA A 15 1.06 13.02 -5.44
C ALA A 15 1.32 11.75 -4.60
N GLU A 16 1.20 11.85 -3.28
CA GLU A 16 1.35 10.71 -2.37
C GLU A 16 0.25 9.67 -2.58
N THR A 17 -1.01 10.10 -2.73
CA THR A 17 -2.12 9.21 -3.09
C THR A 17 -1.90 8.58 -4.46
N GLY A 18 -1.37 9.35 -5.42
CA GLY A 18 -0.98 8.85 -6.75
C GLY A 18 0.07 7.74 -6.68
N LEU A 19 1.10 7.90 -5.83
CA LEU A 19 2.11 6.88 -5.58
C LEU A 19 1.47 5.59 -5.03
N LEU A 20 0.63 5.69 -3.99
CA LEU A 20 -0.05 4.51 -3.43
C LEU A 20 -0.88 3.77 -4.48
N ARG A 21 -1.66 4.52 -5.26
CA ARG A 21 -2.50 3.95 -6.32
C ARG A 21 -1.68 3.26 -7.40
N ARG A 22 -0.56 3.87 -7.82
CA ARG A 22 0.32 3.28 -8.83
C ARG A 22 1.00 2.02 -8.30
N ALA A 23 1.47 2.02 -7.06
CA ALA A 23 2.11 0.89 -6.41
C ALA A 23 1.17 -0.32 -6.28
N LEU A 24 -0.07 -0.11 -5.82
CA LEU A 24 -1.04 -1.19 -5.66
C LEU A 24 -1.40 -1.89 -6.98
N LEU A 25 -1.30 -1.18 -8.12
CA LEU A 25 -1.54 -1.77 -9.43
C LEU A 25 -0.48 -2.84 -9.81
N GLU A 26 0.72 -2.76 -9.26
CA GLU A 26 1.82 -3.68 -9.59
C GLU A 26 1.54 -5.12 -9.11
N TRP A 27 0.71 -5.30 -8.08
CA TRP A 27 0.28 -6.63 -7.62
C TRP A 27 -0.62 -7.37 -8.61
N GLY A 28 -1.27 -6.65 -9.54
CA GLY A 28 -1.99 -7.26 -10.67
C GLY A 28 -1.10 -7.45 -11.91
N GLY A 29 0.20 -7.20 -11.79
CA GLY A 29 1.16 -7.18 -12.89
C GLY A 29 2.40 -8.04 -12.58
N PRO A 30 3.63 -7.50 -12.69
CA PRO A 30 4.85 -8.31 -12.61
C PRO A 30 5.26 -8.73 -11.19
N ALA A 31 4.58 -8.23 -10.15
CA ALA A 31 4.84 -8.69 -8.79
C ALA A 31 4.37 -10.15 -8.62
N HIS A 32 5.16 -10.94 -7.88
CA HIS A 32 4.86 -12.34 -7.62
C HIS A 32 4.71 -12.56 -6.11
N CYS A 33 3.46 -12.58 -5.63
CA CYS A 33 3.17 -12.82 -4.22
C CYS A 33 2.87 -14.30 -3.99
N SER A 34 3.39 -14.88 -2.90
CA SER A 34 2.89 -16.16 -2.41
C SER A 34 1.75 -15.94 -1.42
N ASP A 35 0.90 -16.94 -1.23
CA ASP A 35 -0.15 -16.92 -0.19
C ASP A 35 0.41 -16.56 1.19
N GLN A 36 1.59 -17.10 1.55
CA GLN A 36 2.23 -16.83 2.84
C GLN A 36 2.60 -15.35 3.01
N LEU A 37 3.08 -14.71 1.94
CA LEU A 37 3.42 -13.29 1.95
C LEU A 37 2.14 -12.43 1.99
N ALA A 38 1.12 -12.78 1.21
CA ALA A 38 -0.18 -12.11 1.22
C ALA A 38 -0.82 -12.16 2.62
N VAL A 39 -0.81 -13.33 3.27
CA VAL A 39 -1.25 -13.52 4.65
C VAL A 39 -0.44 -12.69 5.65
N GLY A 40 0.87 -12.57 5.42
CA GLY A 40 1.75 -11.70 6.21
C GLY A 40 1.32 -10.23 6.14
N MET A 41 0.94 -9.77 4.95
CA MET A 41 0.45 -8.40 4.69
C MET A 41 -1.00 -8.15 5.14
N GLY A 42 -1.71 -9.18 5.62
CA GLY A 42 -3.07 -9.05 6.15
C GLY A 42 -4.19 -9.34 5.15
N PHE A 43 -3.87 -10.02 4.04
CA PHE A 43 -4.82 -10.57 3.07
C PHE A 43 -5.14 -12.04 3.39
N ALA A 44 -6.19 -12.60 2.79
CA ALA A 44 -6.53 -14.01 2.98
C ALA A 44 -5.59 -14.96 2.23
N ASP A 45 -5.23 -14.61 1.00
CA ASP A 45 -4.38 -15.35 0.06
C ASP A 45 -3.90 -14.41 -1.06
N GLU A 46 -3.16 -14.94 -2.05
CA GLU A 46 -2.69 -14.17 -3.22
C GLU A 46 -3.85 -13.53 -4.00
N GLN A 47 -4.98 -14.23 -4.16
CA GLN A 47 -6.11 -13.72 -4.94
C GLN A 47 -6.81 -12.56 -4.20
N ASP A 48 -7.01 -12.66 -2.88
CA ASP A 48 -7.56 -11.58 -2.06
C ASP A 48 -6.63 -10.36 -2.05
N LEU A 49 -5.30 -10.54 -2.12
CA LEU A 49 -4.36 -9.44 -2.31
C LEU A 49 -4.65 -8.67 -3.60
N VAL A 50 -4.76 -9.36 -4.74
CA VAL A 50 -5.02 -8.71 -6.04
C VAL A 50 -6.37 -7.99 -6.03
N ASP A 51 -7.41 -8.67 -5.56
CA ASP A 51 -8.77 -8.13 -5.52
C ASP A 51 -8.86 -6.91 -4.61
N ARG A 52 -8.28 -6.98 -3.41
CA ARG A 52 -8.27 -5.86 -2.47
C ARG A 52 -7.37 -4.72 -2.92
N CYS A 53 -6.24 -4.98 -3.55
CA CYS A 53 -5.44 -3.90 -4.16
C CYS A 53 -6.26 -3.13 -5.19
N GLY A 54 -7.08 -3.82 -5.99
CA GLY A 54 -8.04 -3.20 -6.91
C GLY A 54 -9.04 -2.29 -6.18
N ARG A 55 -9.66 -2.78 -5.10
CA ARG A 55 -10.63 -2.02 -4.29
C ARG A 55 -10.02 -0.83 -3.58
N LEU A 56 -8.86 -1.01 -2.94
CA LEU A 56 -8.12 0.05 -2.25
C LEU A 56 -7.70 1.13 -3.23
N ARG A 57 -7.25 0.74 -4.43
CA ARG A 57 -6.89 1.70 -5.49
C ARG A 57 -8.08 2.51 -5.97
N ALA A 58 -9.27 1.92 -6.04
CA ALA A 58 -10.51 2.63 -6.35
C ALA A 58 -10.92 3.58 -5.21
N ALA A 59 -10.89 3.11 -3.95
CA ALA A 59 -11.18 3.94 -2.78
C ALA A 59 -10.25 5.16 -2.69
N LEU A 60 -8.94 4.99 -2.94
CA LEU A 60 -7.98 6.09 -3.02
C LEU A 60 -8.24 7.04 -4.21
N ALA A 61 -8.84 6.55 -5.30
CA ALA A 61 -9.20 7.38 -6.46
C ALA A 61 -10.44 8.23 -6.19
N ASP A 62 -11.42 7.64 -5.52
CA ASP A 62 -12.71 8.25 -5.18
C ASP A 62 -12.67 9.03 -3.86
N ASP A 63 -11.49 9.09 -3.22
CA ASP A 63 -11.26 9.68 -1.89
C ASP A 63 -12.22 9.14 -0.83
N ALA A 64 -12.58 7.86 -0.95
CA ALA A 64 -13.43 7.18 0.00
C ALA A 64 -12.71 6.98 1.34
N PRO A 65 -13.40 7.14 2.49
CA PRO A 65 -12.83 6.85 3.80
C PRO A 65 -12.34 5.41 3.90
N LEU A 66 -11.11 5.23 4.41
CA LEU A 66 -10.50 3.92 4.64
C LEU A 66 -10.36 3.64 6.12
N ALA A 67 -10.65 2.40 6.51
CA ALA A 67 -10.41 1.92 7.85
C ALA A 67 -8.91 1.83 8.17
N PRO A 68 -8.49 1.94 9.45
CA PRO A 68 -7.09 1.81 9.85
C PRO A 68 -6.40 0.54 9.36
N VAL A 69 -7.12 -0.60 9.33
CA VAL A 69 -6.59 -1.89 8.83
C VAL A 69 -6.25 -1.81 7.35
N ASP A 70 -7.05 -1.10 6.56
CA ASP A 70 -6.85 -0.96 5.12
C ASP A 70 -5.71 0.02 4.80
N TRP A 71 -5.51 1.03 5.64
CA TRP A 71 -4.29 1.85 5.60
C TRP A 71 -3.03 1.02 5.89
N ALA A 72 -3.09 0.11 6.86
CA ALA A 72 -1.96 -0.76 7.20
C ALA A 72 -1.66 -1.77 6.07
N ARG A 73 -2.68 -2.42 5.50
CA ARG A 73 -2.56 -3.28 4.31
C ARG A 73 -1.95 -2.54 3.13
N THR A 74 -2.47 -1.34 2.83
CA THR A 74 -1.96 -0.48 1.76
C THR A 74 -0.49 -0.19 1.97
N LEU A 75 -0.10 0.22 3.17
CA LEU A 75 1.29 0.60 3.46
C LEU A 75 2.25 -0.57 3.29
N LEU A 76 1.94 -1.75 3.85
CA LEU A 76 2.78 -2.95 3.70
C LEU A 76 2.87 -3.41 2.24
N ALA A 77 1.75 -3.43 1.53
CA ALA A 77 1.70 -3.83 0.13
C ALA A 77 2.56 -2.89 -0.75
N VAL A 78 2.53 -1.58 -0.49
CA VAL A 78 3.36 -0.60 -1.21
C VAL A 78 4.84 -0.73 -0.85
N GLU A 79 5.17 -0.91 0.43
CA GLU A 79 6.55 -1.06 0.87
C GLU A 79 7.23 -2.28 0.23
N ILE A 80 6.52 -3.41 0.20
CA ILE A 80 7.06 -4.66 -0.35
C ILE A 80 7.16 -4.58 -1.87
N VAL A 81 6.12 -4.11 -2.56
CA VAL A 81 6.11 -4.09 -4.02
C VAL A 81 7.17 -3.14 -4.58
N PHE A 82 7.43 -2.03 -3.89
CA PHE A 82 8.44 -1.07 -4.28
C PHE A 82 9.86 -1.59 -4.06
N VAL A 83 10.16 -2.18 -2.90
CA VAL A 83 11.56 -2.45 -2.50
C VAL A 83 12.02 -3.85 -2.88
N SER A 84 11.12 -4.82 -2.99
CA SER A 84 11.49 -6.22 -3.18
C SER A 84 11.68 -6.56 -4.66
N ASP A 85 12.85 -7.09 -5.01
CA ASP A 85 13.08 -7.78 -6.29
C ASP A 85 12.57 -9.23 -6.27
N LEU A 86 12.39 -9.81 -5.08
CA LEU A 86 12.02 -11.21 -4.92
C LEU A 86 10.51 -11.43 -5.07
N ALA A 87 9.72 -10.50 -4.52
CA ALA A 87 8.26 -10.60 -4.50
C ALA A 87 7.57 -9.39 -5.15
N GLY A 88 8.26 -8.25 -5.21
CA GLY A 88 7.76 -7.01 -5.76
C GLY A 88 8.29 -6.76 -7.16
N THR A 89 8.34 -5.48 -7.52
CA THR A 89 8.79 -5.01 -8.83
C THR A 89 10.00 -4.10 -8.68
N GLY A 90 10.89 -4.30 -7.70
CA GLY A 90 11.97 -3.35 -7.39
C GLY A 90 12.83 -2.97 -8.60
N VAL A 91 13.44 -3.97 -9.25
CA VAL A 91 14.27 -3.79 -10.44
C VAL A 91 13.48 -3.25 -11.64
N GLU A 92 12.19 -3.56 -11.70
CA GLU A 92 11.30 -3.12 -12.78
C GLU A 92 10.60 -1.79 -12.45
N TRP A 93 10.76 -1.25 -11.25
CA TRP A 93 9.91 -0.18 -10.72
C TRP A 93 9.89 1.05 -11.61
N ARG A 94 11.08 1.50 -12.04
CA ARG A 94 11.20 2.61 -12.98
C ARG A 94 10.58 2.30 -14.33
N THR A 95 10.71 1.06 -14.80
CA THR A 95 10.22 0.64 -16.12
C THR A 95 8.70 0.54 -16.13
N THR A 96 8.09 -0.03 -15.09
CA THR A 96 6.65 -0.24 -15.01
C THR A 96 5.94 1.04 -14.58
N THR A 97 6.48 1.80 -13.63
CA THR A 97 5.81 2.97 -13.05
C THR A 97 6.25 4.31 -13.62
N GLY A 98 7.44 4.39 -14.23
CA GLY A 98 8.08 5.66 -14.61
C GLY A 98 8.69 6.43 -13.43
N LEU A 99 8.59 5.92 -12.20
CA LEU A 99 9.07 6.58 -10.98
C LEU A 99 10.50 6.12 -10.63
N GLY A 100 11.36 7.05 -10.22
CA GLY A 100 12.69 6.71 -9.73
C GLY A 100 12.69 6.28 -8.26
N ASP A 101 13.64 5.45 -7.87
CA ASP A 101 13.78 4.94 -6.49
C ASP A 101 13.93 6.06 -5.46
N GLU A 102 14.87 7.00 -5.69
CA GLU A 102 15.15 8.10 -4.76
C GLU A 102 13.92 8.99 -4.48
N PRO A 103 13.20 9.53 -5.50
CA PRO A 103 11.98 10.28 -5.22
C PRO A 103 10.87 9.40 -4.62
N THR A 104 10.81 8.12 -4.99
CA THR A 104 9.81 7.18 -4.45
C THR A 104 10.03 6.95 -2.96
N ILE A 105 11.26 6.66 -2.52
CA ILE A 105 11.54 6.40 -1.10
C ILE A 105 11.33 7.65 -0.25
N VAL A 106 11.68 8.85 -0.76
CA VAL A 106 11.42 10.12 -0.06
C VAL A 106 9.92 10.33 0.16
N MET A 107 9.11 10.09 -0.87
CA MET A 107 7.66 10.21 -0.81
C MET A 107 7.04 9.14 0.10
N LEU A 108 7.49 7.89 0.01
CA LEU A 108 7.04 6.80 0.89
C LEU A 108 7.31 7.10 2.37
N ARG A 109 8.49 7.67 2.69
CA ARG A 109 8.81 8.10 4.06
C ARG A 109 7.89 9.23 4.54
N SER A 110 7.45 10.12 3.65
CA SER A 110 6.46 11.15 3.97
C SER A 110 5.10 10.52 4.30
N ILE A 111 4.62 9.60 3.47
CA ILE A 111 3.38 8.84 3.68
C ILE A 111 3.40 8.10 5.02
N GLN A 112 4.47 7.35 5.30
CA GLN A 112 4.64 6.60 6.56
C GLN A 112 4.50 7.51 7.79
N ARG A 113 5.09 8.71 7.76
CA ARG A 113 4.97 9.68 8.86
C ARG A 113 3.55 10.22 9.01
N LYS A 114 2.85 10.49 7.91
CA LYS A 114 1.46 10.99 7.91
C LYS A 114 0.47 9.93 8.40
N LEU A 115 0.65 8.68 7.98
CA LEU A 115 -0.19 7.56 8.40
C LEU A 115 0.17 7.01 9.79
N ALA A 116 1.30 7.39 10.38
CA ALA A 116 1.84 6.79 11.60
C ALA A 116 0.83 6.68 12.75
N ARG A 117 -0.05 7.66 12.93
CA ARG A 117 -1.10 7.62 13.97
C ARG A 117 -2.21 6.62 13.62
N THR A 118 -2.64 6.61 12.36
CA THR A 118 -3.68 5.73 11.83
C THR A 118 -3.27 4.26 11.92
N VAL A 119 -2.03 3.94 11.53
CA VAL A 119 -1.56 2.54 11.47
C VAL A 119 -0.86 2.04 12.75
N LYS A 120 -0.65 2.91 13.75
CA LYS A 120 0.00 2.56 15.03
C LYS A 120 -0.48 1.25 15.66
N PRO A 121 -1.79 0.91 15.68
CA PRO A 121 -2.26 -0.35 16.28
C PRO A 121 -1.68 -1.62 15.64
N TYR A 122 -1.21 -1.53 14.39
CA TYR A 122 -0.72 -2.65 13.57
C TYR A 122 0.80 -2.77 13.54
N TYR A 123 1.55 -1.91 14.24
CA TYR A 123 3.01 -2.01 14.28
C TYR A 123 3.48 -3.35 14.85
N GLY A 124 4.28 -4.08 14.07
CA GLY A 124 4.78 -5.41 14.43
C GLY A 124 3.71 -6.51 14.45
N LYS A 125 2.51 -6.25 13.90
CA LYS A 125 1.39 -7.18 13.85
C LYS A 125 0.89 -7.31 12.42
N SER A 126 0.37 -8.50 12.08
CA SER A 126 -0.35 -8.67 10.82
C SER A 126 -1.65 -7.85 10.87
N PRO A 127 -2.01 -7.07 9.83
CA PRO A 127 -3.27 -6.34 9.75
C PRO A 127 -4.46 -7.29 9.50
N ARG A 128 -4.76 -8.08 10.53
CA ARG A 128 -5.94 -8.95 10.58
C ARG A 128 -7.00 -8.20 11.37
N GLU A 129 -8.13 -7.96 10.69
CA GLU A 129 -9.36 -7.31 11.18
C GLU A 129 -9.19 -6.35 12.36
#